data_AF-A0A6J5GWK4-F1
#
_entry.id   AF-A0A6J5GWK4-F1
#
_cell.length_a   1.000
_cell.length_b   1.000
_cell.length_c   1.000
_cell.angle_alpha   90.00
_cell.angle_beta   90.00
_cell.angle_gamma   90.00
#
_symmetry.space_group_name_H-M   'P 1'
#
loop_
_entity.id
_entity.type
_entity.pdbx_description
1 polymer ?
#
loop_
_entity_poly.entity_id
_entity_poly.type
_entity_poly.pdbx_seq_one_letter_code
_entity_poly.pdbx_strand_id
1 'polypeptide(L)'
;MDLFDRLQEQIGTVRLPLFAVTVTAAAQVNTPLIAILHWHGFRRATPLVLPGVEIPSRAVPGSAIQLDAPWHSFETVDAMLLDAAWQSGAWDVERVEQRGCNVIGASAAETLACRQAFGDYGEDMVRDPQLLGDETDRDGLMQLAARRGYVRWLFRPVKGGLWRTLDEPDDTLEVDGGRQPPCPVSPVPRRPGGSGRTVYRLGKVHRILLPR
;
A
#
# COMPACT_ATOMS: atom_id res chain seq x y z
N MET A 1 -5.30 -14.02 -10.53
CA MET A 1 -4.86 -12.64 -10.78
C MET A 1 -3.90 -12.27 -9.68
N ASP A 2 -2.70 -11.86 -10.07
CA ASP A 2 -1.67 -11.38 -9.16
C ASP A 2 -2.03 -9.96 -8.66
N LEU A 3 -1.42 -9.50 -7.56
CA LEU A 3 -1.62 -8.16 -7.04
C LEU A 3 -1.28 -7.10 -8.09
N PHE A 4 -0.23 -7.31 -8.89
CA PHE A 4 0.16 -6.39 -9.96
C PHE A 4 -0.97 -6.13 -10.96
N ASP A 5 -1.65 -7.18 -11.42
CA ASP A 5 -2.77 -7.06 -12.38
C ASP A 5 -3.88 -6.17 -11.82
N ARG A 6 -4.26 -6.40 -10.55
CA ARG A 6 -5.28 -5.60 -9.85
C ARG A 6 -4.88 -4.14 -9.73
N LEU A 7 -3.59 -3.85 -9.48
CA LEU A 7 -3.08 -2.48 -9.44
C LEU A 7 -3.20 -1.81 -10.82
N GLN A 8 -2.82 -2.50 -11.89
CA GLN A 8 -2.94 -1.96 -13.25
C GLN A 8 -4.40 -1.72 -13.65
N GLU A 9 -5.32 -2.61 -13.28
CA GLU A 9 -6.76 -2.44 -13.49
C GLU A 9 -7.30 -1.20 -12.77
N GLN A 10 -6.93 -1.00 -11.50
CA GLN A 10 -7.32 0.19 -10.75
C GLN A 10 -6.71 1.46 -11.33
N ILE A 11 -5.43 1.45 -11.72
CA ILE A 11 -4.79 2.59 -12.39
C ILE A 11 -5.52 2.92 -13.70
N GLY A 12 -5.88 1.92 -14.50
CA GLY A 12 -6.63 2.10 -15.75
C GLY A 12 -8.06 2.63 -15.53
N THR A 13 -8.69 2.23 -14.42
CA THR A 13 -10.05 2.64 -14.05
C THR A 13 -10.07 4.06 -13.48
N VAL A 14 -9.17 4.35 -12.54
CA VAL A 14 -9.05 5.65 -11.87
C VAL A 14 -8.35 6.67 -12.77
N ARG A 15 -7.53 6.26 -13.75
CA ARG A 15 -6.84 7.17 -14.68
C ARG A 15 -6.10 8.31 -13.98
N LEU A 16 -5.55 8.03 -12.79
CA LEU A 16 -4.69 8.91 -12.04
C LEU A 16 -3.41 8.15 -11.70
N PRO A 17 -2.28 8.84 -11.54
CA PRO A 17 -1.05 8.19 -11.11
C PRO A 17 -1.16 7.79 -9.63
N LEU A 18 -0.73 6.58 -9.32
CA LEU A 18 -0.74 6.05 -7.96
C LEU A 18 0.42 6.63 -7.13
N PHE A 19 0.13 7.14 -5.93
CA PHE A 19 1.18 7.66 -5.03
C PHE A 19 1.84 6.51 -4.26
N ALA A 20 1.08 5.60 -3.68
CA ALA A 20 1.65 4.48 -2.95
C ALA A 20 0.66 3.32 -2.88
N VAL A 21 1.17 2.14 -2.54
CA VAL A 21 0.36 0.99 -2.17
C VAL A 21 0.74 0.59 -0.77
N THR A 22 -0.25 0.46 0.11
CA THR A 22 -0.09 -0.16 1.41
C THR A 22 -0.84 -1.47 1.42
N VAL A 23 -0.24 -2.54 1.92
CA VAL A 23 -0.93 -3.80 2.16
C VAL A 23 -0.80 -4.13 3.64
N THR A 24 -1.89 -4.55 4.28
CA THR A 24 -1.90 -4.85 5.72
C THR A 24 -2.53 -6.20 5.97
N ALA A 25 -1.92 -6.96 6.88
CA ALA A 25 -2.43 -8.21 7.42
C ALA A 25 -2.46 -8.15 8.95
N ALA A 26 -3.44 -8.80 9.57
CA ALA A 26 -3.29 -9.17 10.97
C ALA A 26 -2.07 -10.10 11.12
N ALA A 27 -1.42 -10.12 12.29
CA ALA A 27 -0.26 -10.96 12.55
C ALA A 27 -0.66 -12.44 12.80
N GLN A 28 -1.49 -12.99 11.91
CA GLN A 28 -1.99 -14.36 11.91
C GLN A 28 -2.08 -14.83 10.46
N VAL A 29 -1.63 -16.06 10.19
CA VAL A 29 -1.70 -16.68 8.86
C VAL A 29 -3.15 -16.93 8.42
N ASN A 30 -3.37 -17.02 7.11
CA ASN A 30 -4.69 -17.25 6.51
C ASN A 30 -5.76 -16.22 6.93
N THR A 31 -5.38 -14.95 7.10
CA THR A 31 -6.34 -13.85 7.23
C THR A 31 -6.37 -13.02 5.95
N PRO A 32 -7.51 -12.43 5.57
CA PRO A 32 -7.54 -11.52 4.42
C PRO A 32 -6.50 -10.40 4.53
N LEU A 33 -5.96 -9.99 3.38
CA LEU A 33 -5.08 -8.83 3.26
C LEU A 33 -5.89 -7.64 2.79
N ILE A 34 -5.63 -6.45 3.35
CA ILE A 34 -6.23 -5.20 2.90
C ILE A 34 -5.17 -4.40 2.14
N ALA A 35 -5.37 -4.23 0.84
CA ALA A 35 -4.55 -3.36 0.01
C ALA A 35 -5.22 -1.99 -0.15
N ILE A 36 -4.56 -0.93 0.27
CA ILE A 36 -4.98 0.46 0.13
C ILE A 36 -4.12 1.12 -0.95
N LEU A 37 -4.79 1.63 -1.97
CA LEU A 37 -4.23 2.38 -3.08
C LEU A 37 -4.36 3.87 -2.77
N HIS A 38 -3.22 4.51 -2.66
CA HIS A 38 -3.12 5.89 -2.23
C HIS A 38 -3.12 6.82 -3.44
N TRP A 39 -4.24 7.50 -3.65
CA TRP A 39 -4.41 8.58 -4.64
C TRP A 39 -4.42 9.96 -3.98
N HIS A 40 -4.17 10.01 -2.67
CA HIS A 40 -4.32 11.22 -1.88
C HIS A 40 -3.34 12.30 -2.35
N GLY A 41 -3.86 13.51 -2.58
CA GLY A 41 -3.15 14.62 -3.23
C GLY A 41 -3.75 15.01 -4.57
N PHE A 42 -4.47 14.09 -5.25
CA PHE A 42 -5.21 14.42 -6.46
C PHE A 42 -6.60 14.95 -6.14
N ARG A 43 -7.01 16.00 -6.87
CA ARG A 43 -8.38 16.51 -6.86
C ARG A 43 -8.98 16.36 -8.25
N ARG A 44 -10.25 15.96 -8.31
CA ARG A 44 -11.03 15.92 -9.55
C ARG A 44 -12.02 17.06 -9.58
N ALA A 45 -12.15 17.68 -10.74
CA ALA A 45 -13.23 18.62 -11.00
C ALA A 45 -14.58 17.91 -10.84
N THR A 46 -15.53 18.58 -10.22
CA THR A 46 -16.90 18.07 -10.14
C THR A 46 -17.52 18.21 -11.55
N PRO A 47 -18.04 17.14 -12.18
CA PRO A 47 -18.58 17.22 -13.54
C PRO A 47 -19.82 18.12 -13.69
N LEU A 48 -20.44 18.51 -12.58
CA LEU A 48 -21.56 19.45 -12.55
C LEU A 48 -21.06 20.86 -12.93
N VAL A 49 -21.77 21.50 -13.87
CA VAL A 49 -21.52 22.90 -14.25
C VAL A 49 -22.76 23.71 -13.92
N LEU A 50 -22.60 24.76 -13.12
CA LEU A 50 -23.66 25.70 -12.76
C LEU A 50 -23.23 27.12 -13.17
N PRO A 51 -23.99 27.83 -14.03
CA PRO A 51 -23.63 29.18 -14.45
C PRO A 51 -23.42 30.12 -13.26
N GLY A 52 -22.28 30.80 -13.22
CA GLY A 52 -21.93 31.75 -12.15
C GLY A 52 -21.50 31.11 -10.82
N VAL A 53 -21.40 29.78 -10.73
CA VAL A 53 -20.99 29.07 -9.50
C VAL A 53 -19.72 28.27 -9.77
N GLU A 54 -18.63 28.62 -9.09
CA GLU A 54 -17.41 27.82 -9.08
C GLU A 54 -17.60 26.62 -8.14
N ILE A 55 -17.59 25.41 -8.69
CA ILE A 55 -17.70 24.19 -7.90
C ILE A 55 -16.29 23.72 -7.53
N PRO A 56 -15.94 23.59 -6.24
CA PRO A 56 -14.62 23.20 -5.82
C PRO A 56 -14.29 21.77 -6.29
N SER A 57 -13.01 21.55 -6.59
CA SER A 57 -12.48 20.22 -6.88
C SER A 57 -12.50 19.36 -5.61
N ARG A 58 -12.89 18.10 -5.77
CA ARG A 58 -13.01 17.14 -4.66
C ARG A 58 -11.78 16.25 -4.63
N ALA A 59 -11.30 15.92 -3.43
CA ALA A 59 -10.24 14.92 -3.28
C ALA A 59 -10.68 13.59 -3.89
N VAL A 60 -9.76 12.91 -4.57
CA VAL A 60 -10.01 11.54 -5.01
C VAL A 60 -9.88 10.62 -3.79
N PRO A 61 -10.90 9.80 -3.49
CA PRO A 61 -10.82 8.91 -2.35
C PRO A 61 -9.76 7.84 -2.57
N GLY A 62 -9.20 7.35 -1.47
CA GLY A 62 -8.41 6.12 -1.52
C GLY A 62 -9.27 4.97 -2.04
N SER A 63 -8.65 4.01 -2.73
CA SER A 63 -9.31 2.75 -3.06
C SER A 63 -8.77 1.67 -2.14
N ALA A 64 -9.59 0.76 -1.64
CA ALA A 64 -9.08 -0.43 -0.96
C ALA A 64 -9.65 -1.71 -1.57
N ILE A 65 -8.85 -2.77 -1.50
CA ILE A 65 -9.13 -4.07 -2.10
C ILE A 65 -8.81 -5.12 -1.04
N GLN A 66 -9.75 -6.03 -0.79
CA GLN A 66 -9.49 -7.23 -0.02
C GLN A 66 -8.87 -8.31 -0.92
N LEU A 67 -7.83 -8.97 -0.42
CA LEU A 67 -7.21 -10.12 -1.06
C LEU A 67 -7.45 -11.35 -0.17
N ASP A 68 -8.32 -12.24 -0.64
CA ASP A 68 -8.77 -13.44 0.09
C ASP A 68 -8.01 -14.72 -0.27
N ALA A 69 -6.85 -14.58 -0.90
CA ALA A 69 -6.03 -15.73 -1.26
C ALA A 69 -5.48 -16.41 0.02
N PRO A 70 -5.61 -17.74 0.18
CA PRO A 70 -5.03 -18.44 1.31
C PRO A 70 -3.50 -18.33 1.30
N TRP A 71 -2.90 -18.17 2.47
CA TRP A 71 -1.45 -18.00 2.63
C TRP A 71 -0.97 -18.57 3.95
N HIS A 72 0.13 -19.32 3.89
CA HIS A 72 0.57 -20.16 5.00
C HIS A 72 1.76 -19.55 5.77
N SER A 73 2.38 -18.51 5.21
CA SER A 73 3.50 -17.81 5.83
C SER A 73 3.58 -16.36 5.36
N PHE A 74 4.19 -15.50 6.17
CA PHE A 74 4.36 -14.08 5.82
C PHE A 74 5.33 -13.91 4.65
N GLU A 75 6.24 -14.86 4.48
CA GLU A 75 7.20 -14.92 3.38
C GLU A 75 6.50 -15.15 2.04
N THR A 76 5.37 -15.89 2.02
CA THR A 76 4.53 -16.00 0.81
C THR A 76 3.89 -14.66 0.45
N VAL A 77 3.45 -13.89 1.46
CA VAL A 77 2.89 -12.54 1.25
C VAL A 77 3.98 -11.58 0.80
N ASP A 78 5.17 -11.64 1.42
CA ASP A 78 6.36 -10.89 0.98
C ASP A 78 6.69 -11.17 -0.48
N ALA A 79 6.73 -12.44 -0.91
CA ALA A 79 7.05 -12.80 -2.30
C ALA A 79 6.06 -12.16 -3.30
N MET A 80 4.75 -12.30 -3.04
CA MET A 80 3.70 -11.68 -3.87
C MET A 80 3.86 -10.15 -3.92
N LEU A 81 4.15 -9.51 -2.78
CA LEU A 81 4.31 -8.05 -2.72
C LEU A 81 5.59 -7.57 -3.38
N LEU A 82 6.69 -8.33 -3.25
CA LEU A 82 7.96 -8.05 -3.90
C LEU A 82 7.84 -8.17 -5.41
N ASP A 83 7.14 -9.18 -5.92
CA ASP A 83 6.87 -9.32 -7.36
C ASP A 83 6.01 -8.17 -7.89
N ALA A 84 4.94 -7.80 -7.18
CA ALA A 84 4.09 -6.68 -7.61
C ALA A 84 4.83 -5.34 -7.56
N ALA A 85 5.62 -5.10 -6.51
CA ALA A 85 6.42 -3.89 -6.37
C ALA A 85 7.54 -3.82 -7.41
N TRP A 86 8.21 -4.94 -7.69
CA TRP A 86 9.25 -5.06 -8.71
C TRP A 86 8.71 -4.72 -10.10
N GLN A 87 7.61 -5.36 -10.51
CA GLN A 87 6.93 -5.10 -11.77
C GLN A 87 6.41 -3.67 -11.90
N SER A 88 6.02 -3.06 -10.77
CA SER A 88 5.62 -1.64 -10.70
C SER A 88 6.79 -0.66 -10.69
N GLY A 89 8.04 -1.14 -10.75
CA GLY A 89 9.24 -0.30 -10.73
C GLY A 89 9.56 0.33 -9.39
N ALA A 90 8.98 -0.16 -8.29
CA ALA A 90 9.25 0.40 -6.98
C ALA A 90 10.74 0.29 -6.63
N TRP A 91 11.27 1.31 -5.96
CA TRP A 91 12.66 1.34 -5.52
C TRP A 91 12.90 0.45 -4.28
N ASP A 92 11.91 0.40 -3.40
CA ASP A 92 11.91 -0.45 -2.21
C ASP A 92 10.50 -0.88 -1.80
N VAL A 93 10.47 -1.94 -0.99
CA VAL A 93 9.29 -2.34 -0.21
C VAL A 93 9.66 -2.25 1.27
N GLU A 94 8.92 -1.46 2.02
CA GLU A 94 9.03 -1.38 3.48
C GLU A 94 8.02 -2.31 4.13
N ARG A 95 8.49 -3.28 4.92
CA ARG A 95 7.68 -4.09 5.84
C ARG A 95 7.85 -3.57 7.26
N VAL A 96 6.74 -3.20 7.89
CA VAL A 96 6.65 -2.84 9.31
C VAL A 96 5.83 -3.89 10.03
N GLU A 97 6.41 -4.46 11.08
CA GLU A 97 5.76 -5.37 12.01
C GLU A 97 5.44 -4.61 13.28
N GLN A 98 4.21 -4.74 13.79
CA GLN A 98 3.77 -4.11 15.02
C GLN A 98 3.12 -5.11 15.95
N ARG A 99 3.36 -4.93 17.26
CA ARG A 99 2.66 -5.65 18.33
C ARG A 99 1.17 -5.25 18.35
N GLY A 100 0.38 -6.00 19.11
CA GLY A 100 -1.04 -5.67 19.33
C GLY A 100 -1.20 -4.27 19.91
N CYS A 101 -2.18 -3.51 19.41
CA CYS A 101 -2.44 -2.14 19.84
C CYS A 101 -3.43 -2.05 21.04
N ASN A 102 -4.03 -3.16 21.47
CA ASN A 102 -4.86 -3.25 22.68
C ASN A 102 -4.10 -3.93 23.84
N VAL A 103 -2.86 -3.51 24.06
CA VAL A 103 -2.01 -3.99 25.15
C VAL A 103 -1.77 -2.88 26.17
N ILE A 104 -1.56 -3.25 27.43
CA ILE A 104 -1.20 -2.27 28.47
C ILE A 104 0.08 -1.54 28.05
N GLY A 105 0.04 -0.21 28.09
CA GLY A 105 1.16 0.65 27.67
C GLY A 105 1.18 0.98 26.17
N ALA A 106 0.14 0.66 25.41
CA ALA A 106 -0.04 1.21 24.06
C ALA A 106 -0.42 2.70 24.14
N SER A 107 0.33 3.53 23.43
CA SER A 107 0.08 4.97 23.28
C SER A 107 -1.09 5.24 22.34
N ALA A 108 -1.69 6.43 22.45
CA ALA A 108 -2.71 6.88 21.50
C ALA A 108 -2.20 6.88 20.04
N ALA A 109 -0.91 7.15 19.84
CA ALA A 109 -0.27 7.10 18.53
C ALA A 109 -0.20 5.68 17.95
N GLU A 110 0.12 4.67 18.78
CA GLU A 110 0.10 3.26 18.37
C GLU A 110 -1.31 2.81 18.00
N THR A 111 -2.32 3.19 18.80
CA THR A 111 -3.73 2.89 18.51
C THR A 111 -4.19 3.54 17.20
N LEU A 112 -3.83 4.80 16.96
CA LEU A 112 -4.15 5.48 15.71
C LEU A 112 -3.46 4.80 14.51
N ALA A 113 -2.17 4.49 14.63
CA ALA A 113 -1.41 3.82 13.56
C ALA A 113 -1.99 2.43 13.22
N CYS A 114 -2.48 1.71 14.23
CA CYS A 114 -3.18 0.44 14.09
C CYS A 114 -4.46 0.61 13.24
N ARG A 115 -5.30 1.59 13.56
CA ARG A 115 -6.52 1.89 12.79
C ARG A 115 -6.22 2.31 11.35
N GLN A 116 -5.27 3.22 11.18
CA GLN A 116 -4.87 3.71 9.85
C GLN A 116 -4.26 2.62 8.97
N ALA A 117 -3.59 1.61 9.56
CA ALA A 117 -3.07 0.47 8.81
C ALA A 117 -4.18 -0.33 8.10
N PHE A 118 -5.39 -0.34 8.64
CA PHE A 118 -6.58 -0.97 8.04
C PHE A 118 -7.49 0.03 7.32
N GLY A 119 -7.02 1.27 7.11
CA GLY A 119 -7.75 2.29 6.35
C GLY A 119 -8.85 3.01 7.15
N ASP A 120 -8.86 2.90 8.48
CA ASP A 120 -9.72 3.71 9.34
C ASP A 120 -9.02 5.01 9.73
N TYR A 121 -9.41 6.11 9.06
CA TYR A 121 -8.88 7.46 9.26
C TYR A 121 -9.80 8.36 10.11
N GLY A 122 -10.82 7.80 10.77
CA GLY A 122 -11.79 8.55 11.58
C GLY A 122 -12.98 9.10 10.80
N GLU A 123 -13.92 9.72 11.51
CA GLU A 123 -15.23 10.14 10.97
C GLU A 123 -15.18 11.44 10.14
N ASP A 124 -14.16 12.28 10.34
CA ASP A 124 -14.01 13.59 9.68
C ASP A 124 -13.50 13.49 8.22
N MET A 125 -12.84 12.38 7.89
CA MET A 125 -12.58 12.01 6.50
C MET A 125 -13.81 11.21 6.08
N VAL A 126 -14.79 11.87 5.46
CA VAL A 126 -16.04 11.29 4.90
C VAL A 126 -15.84 9.78 4.73
N ARG A 127 -16.49 8.96 5.58
CA ARG A 127 -16.49 7.50 5.42
C ARG A 127 -16.86 7.25 3.98
N ASP A 128 -15.87 7.02 3.12
CA ASP A 128 -16.18 6.80 1.72
C ASP A 128 -16.72 5.37 1.68
N PRO A 129 -18.03 5.18 1.48
CA PRO A 129 -18.63 3.84 1.52
C PRO A 129 -18.05 2.94 0.42
N GLN A 130 -17.26 3.53 -0.50
CA GLN A 130 -16.60 2.87 -1.61
C GLN A 130 -15.20 2.33 -1.29
N LEU A 131 -14.64 2.61 -0.11
CA LEU A 131 -13.31 2.08 0.22
C LEU A 131 -13.33 0.56 0.34
N LEU A 132 -14.41 -0.03 0.87
CA LEU A 132 -14.58 -1.47 1.07
C LEU A 132 -16.09 -1.76 1.04
N GLY A 133 -16.54 -2.72 0.24
CA GLY A 133 -17.95 -3.15 0.28
C GLY A 133 -18.31 -3.71 1.65
N ASP A 134 -19.61 -3.75 1.99
CA ASP A 134 -20.18 -4.29 3.24
C ASP A 134 -19.71 -5.72 3.59
N GLU A 135 -19.06 -6.41 2.65
CA GLU A 135 -18.53 -7.78 2.75
C GLU A 135 -17.09 -7.85 3.32
N THR A 136 -16.40 -6.72 3.51
CA THR A 136 -15.05 -6.72 4.11
C THR A 136 -15.17 -6.77 5.63
N ASP A 137 -14.72 -7.87 6.27
CA ASP A 137 -14.61 -7.99 7.74
C ASP A 137 -13.43 -7.16 8.28
N ARG A 138 -13.35 -5.88 7.90
CA ARG A 138 -12.32 -4.94 8.31
C ARG A 138 -12.31 -4.80 9.83
N ASP A 139 -13.48 -4.71 10.43
CA ASP A 139 -13.61 -4.52 11.88
C ASP A 139 -13.12 -5.78 12.61
N GLY A 140 -13.42 -6.98 12.12
CA GLY A 140 -12.87 -8.24 12.64
C GLY A 140 -11.35 -8.32 12.50
N LEU A 141 -10.80 -7.92 11.34
CA LEU A 141 -9.35 -7.83 11.12
C LEU A 141 -8.68 -6.82 12.05
N MET A 142 -9.27 -5.65 12.24
CA MET A 142 -8.77 -4.63 13.17
C MET A 142 -8.78 -5.13 14.61
N GLN A 143 -9.86 -5.79 15.04
CA GLN A 143 -9.92 -6.40 16.37
C GLN A 143 -8.87 -7.51 16.54
N LEU A 144 -8.64 -8.31 15.50
CA LEU A 144 -7.61 -9.34 15.51
C LEU A 144 -6.22 -8.72 15.59
N ALA A 145 -5.95 -7.68 14.81
CA ALA A 145 -4.70 -6.92 14.83
C ALA A 145 -4.46 -6.22 16.16
N ALA A 146 -5.51 -5.71 16.80
CA ALA A 146 -5.42 -5.11 18.11
C ALA A 146 -4.92 -6.10 19.18
N ARG A 147 -5.29 -7.39 19.04
CA ARG A 147 -4.87 -8.45 19.96
C ARG A 147 -3.53 -9.09 19.59
N ARG A 148 -3.29 -9.34 18.30
CA ARG A 148 -2.15 -10.14 17.81
C ARG A 148 -1.01 -9.31 17.22
N GLY A 149 -1.27 -8.05 16.90
CA GLY A 149 -0.39 -7.21 16.09
C GLY A 149 -0.75 -7.30 14.61
N TYR A 150 -0.01 -6.55 13.79
CA TYR A 150 -0.21 -6.50 12.34
C TYR A 150 1.11 -6.37 11.61
N VAL A 151 1.08 -6.70 10.33
CA VAL A 151 2.19 -6.46 9.40
C VAL A 151 1.67 -5.57 8.29
N ARG A 152 2.44 -4.53 7.98
CA ARG A 152 2.12 -3.57 6.92
C ARG A 152 3.28 -3.48 5.96
N TRP A 153 2.97 -3.56 4.68
CA TRP A 153 3.89 -3.32 3.59
C TRP A 153 3.56 -2.01 2.89
N LEU A 154 4.58 -1.28 2.46
CA LEU A 154 4.46 -0.04 1.70
C LEU A 154 5.44 -0.07 0.55
N PHE A 155 4.96 0.27 -0.65
CA PHE A 155 5.84 0.56 -1.79
C PHE A 155 5.26 1.68 -2.65
N ARG A 156 6.14 2.25 -3.47
CA ARG A 156 5.90 3.44 -4.30
C ARG A 156 6.09 3.08 -5.77
N PRO A 157 5.01 2.91 -6.54
CA PRO A 157 5.12 2.48 -7.93
C PRO A 157 5.68 3.61 -8.82
N VAL A 158 6.56 3.26 -9.75
CA VAL A 158 7.01 4.15 -10.83
C VAL A 158 6.12 3.96 -12.06
N LYS A 159 5.88 2.71 -12.47
CA LYS A 159 4.93 2.37 -13.54
C LYS A 159 3.51 2.67 -13.10
N GLY A 160 2.87 3.60 -13.82
CA GLY A 160 1.51 4.07 -13.49
C GLY A 160 1.43 4.88 -12.18
N GLY A 161 2.59 5.28 -11.62
CA GLY A 161 2.67 6.05 -10.38
C GLY A 161 3.24 7.44 -10.57
N LEU A 162 3.18 8.25 -9.51
CA LEU A 162 3.68 9.64 -9.52
C LEU A 162 5.22 9.70 -9.55
N TRP A 163 5.89 8.67 -9.05
CA TRP A 163 7.34 8.66 -8.81
C TRP A 163 8.18 8.71 -10.08
N ARG A 164 7.59 8.37 -11.24
CA ARG A 164 8.24 8.58 -12.55
C ARG A 164 8.59 10.05 -12.81
N THR A 165 7.88 10.99 -12.20
CA THR A 165 8.11 12.43 -12.41
C THR A 165 9.36 12.96 -11.72
N LEU A 166 9.91 12.23 -10.74
CA LEU A 166 11.11 12.64 -10.01
C LEU A 166 12.41 12.31 -10.75
N ASP A 167 12.35 11.47 -11.80
CA ASP A 167 13.50 11.00 -12.59
C ASP A 167 14.67 10.52 -11.70
N GLU A 168 14.32 9.84 -10.61
CA GLU A 168 15.32 9.29 -9.70
C GLU A 168 16.14 8.20 -10.42
N PRO A 169 17.47 8.17 -10.20
CA PRO A 169 18.33 7.23 -10.90
C PRO A 169 18.01 5.80 -10.47
N ASP A 170 17.57 5.00 -11.44
CA ASP A 170 17.43 3.56 -11.30
C ASP A 170 17.77 2.88 -12.63
N ASP A 171 18.93 2.23 -12.66
CA ASP A 171 19.46 1.60 -13.87
C ASP A 171 18.77 0.26 -14.18
N THR A 172 17.83 -0.17 -13.33
CA THR A 172 17.08 -1.43 -13.49
C THR A 172 15.70 -1.27 -14.11
N LEU A 173 15.23 -0.03 -14.31
CA LEU A 173 13.90 0.23 -14.87
C LEU A 173 13.86 0.11 -16.40
N GLU A 174 12.75 -0.42 -16.90
CA GLU A 174 12.41 -0.36 -18.31
C GLU A 174 11.83 1.02 -18.69
N VAL A 175 11.66 1.26 -20.00
CA VAL A 175 11.16 2.53 -20.55
C VAL A 175 9.78 2.92 -20.02
N ASP A 176 8.96 1.94 -19.66
CA ASP A 176 7.63 2.18 -19.09
C ASP A 176 7.65 2.46 -17.58
N GLY A 177 8.83 2.35 -16.95
CA GLY A 177 9.06 2.51 -15.52
C GLY A 177 8.76 1.23 -14.71
N GLY A 178 8.60 0.07 -15.35
CA GLY A 178 8.45 -1.23 -14.70
C GLY A 178 9.70 -2.09 -14.80
N ARG A 179 9.57 -3.37 -14.43
CA ARG A 179 10.62 -4.40 -14.58
C ARG A 179 9.98 -5.76 -14.89
N GLN A 180 10.72 -6.65 -15.54
CA GLN A 180 10.22 -8.00 -15.84
C GLN A 180 10.28 -8.91 -14.61
N PRO A 181 9.25 -9.73 -14.34
CA PRO A 181 9.30 -10.74 -13.29
C PRO A 181 10.32 -11.86 -13.61
N PRO A 182 10.77 -12.63 -12.60
CA PRO A 182 10.44 -12.50 -11.19
C PRO A 182 11.28 -11.43 -10.47
N CYS A 183 10.84 -10.99 -9.29
CA CYS A 183 11.65 -10.16 -8.43
C CYS A 183 12.89 -10.95 -7.95
N PRO A 184 14.11 -10.39 -8.07
CA PRO A 184 15.33 -11.08 -7.66
C PRO A 184 15.57 -11.09 -6.14
N VAL A 185 14.76 -10.37 -5.37
CA VAL A 185 14.91 -10.22 -3.91
C VAL A 185 14.07 -11.26 -3.19
N SER A 186 14.72 -12.04 -2.32
CA SER A 186 14.03 -13.06 -1.53
C SER A 186 13.40 -12.47 -0.26
N PRO A 187 12.23 -13.00 0.17
CA PRO A 187 11.64 -12.68 1.46
C PRO A 187 12.58 -12.95 2.64
N VAL A 188 12.52 -12.10 3.66
CA VAL A 188 13.27 -12.28 4.90
C VAL A 188 12.31 -12.76 6.00
N PRO A 189 12.68 -13.74 6.82
CA PRO A 189 11.83 -14.21 7.91
C PRO A 189 11.37 -13.08 8.85
N ARG A 190 10.25 -13.29 9.52
CA ARG A 190 9.77 -12.34 10.54
C ARG A 190 10.73 -12.26 11.73
N ARG A 191 10.77 -11.08 12.34
CA ARG A 191 11.60 -10.87 13.53
C ARG A 191 10.97 -11.56 14.75
N PRO A 192 11.78 -12.22 15.60
CA PRO A 192 11.31 -12.67 16.90
C PRO A 192 10.89 -11.45 17.73
N GLY A 193 9.68 -11.46 18.28
CA GLY A 193 9.11 -10.35 19.08
C GLY A 193 8.05 -9.50 18.36
N GLY A 194 7.81 -9.71 17.06
CA GLY A 194 6.65 -9.16 16.36
C GLY A 194 6.63 -7.63 16.19
N SER A 195 7.76 -6.95 16.41
CA SER A 195 7.93 -5.53 16.11
C SER A 195 9.24 -5.29 15.36
N GLY A 196 9.19 -4.44 14.34
CA GLY A 196 10.39 -4.03 13.61
C GLY A 196 10.11 -3.50 12.23
N ARG A 197 11.18 -3.11 11.55
CA ARG A 197 11.16 -2.60 10.18
C ARG A 197 12.18 -3.36 9.34
N THR A 198 11.75 -3.77 8.15
CA THR A 198 12.57 -4.40 7.12
C THR A 198 12.34 -3.64 5.83
N VAL A 199 13.42 -3.28 5.13
CA VAL A 199 13.33 -2.60 3.83
C VAL A 199 14.00 -3.48 2.79
N TYR A 200 13.22 -3.95 1.83
CA TYR A 200 13.69 -4.69 0.67
C TYR A 200 14.10 -3.69 -0.40
N ARG A 201 15.40 -3.55 -0.67
CA ARG A 201 15.90 -2.69 -1.75
C ARG A 201 15.74 -3.42 -3.09
N LEU A 202 15.00 -2.82 -4.01
CA LEU A 202 14.74 -3.37 -5.34
C LEU A 202 15.61 -2.70 -6.41
N GLY A 203 15.53 -1.37 -6.49
CA GLY A 203 16.26 -0.58 -7.50
C GLY A 203 17.77 -0.51 -7.22
N LYS A 204 18.54 -0.24 -8.27
CA LYS A 204 20.00 -0.14 -8.20
C LYS A 204 20.51 1.00 -9.06
N VAL A 205 21.56 1.66 -8.58
CA VAL A 205 22.37 2.58 -9.37
C VAL A 205 23.75 1.96 -9.54
N HIS A 206 24.15 1.71 -10.78
CA HIS A 206 25.46 1.20 -11.18
C HIS A 206 26.43 2.32 -11.54
N ARG A 207 25.94 3.53 -11.76
CA ARG A 207 26.73 4.73 -12.03
C ARG A 207 27.01 5.56 -10.78
N ILE A 208 28.12 6.30 -10.82
CA ILE A 208 28.46 7.29 -9.77
C ILE A 208 27.48 8.45 -9.88
N LEU A 209 26.77 8.73 -8.78
CA LEU A 209 25.94 9.92 -8.66
C LEU A 209 26.83 11.08 -8.22
N LEU A 210 27.00 12.07 -9.10
CA LEU A 210 27.64 13.32 -8.74
C LEU A 210 26.59 14.22 -8.06
N PRO A 211 26.89 14.77 -6.87
CA PRO A 211 25.99 15.73 -6.23
C PRO A 211 25.83 16.96 -7.15
N ARG A 212 24.60 17.44 -7.27
CA ARG A 212 24.27 18.71 -7.95
C ARG A 212 24.57 19.90 -7.06
#